data_AF-A0A2J0LN17-F1
#
_entry.id   AF-A0A2J0LN17-F1
#
_cell.length_a   1.000
_cell.length_b   1.000
_cell.length_c   1.000
_cell.angle_alpha   90.00
_cell.angle_beta   90.00
_cell.angle_gamma   90.00
#
_symmetry.space_group_name_H-M   'P 1'
#
loop_
_entity.id
_entity.type
_entity.pdbx_description
1 polymer ?
#
loop_
_entity_poly.entity_id
_entity_poly.type
_entity_poly.pdbx_seq_one_letter_code
_entity_poly.pdbx_strand_id
1 'polypeptide(L)'
;MKSAMDCIFCHSGDFQNMADIMAKKIHLAIDHFSEKPFDFHFGLCNMTTMDQNFEDVVDDISQKDPRYKSDAYVFVMDALSFAQKKFKCKTHVTGEQLLVGSRELLVHEFGPMTIPVLRHWGIKNTQDFGNIVFNMVQARLLSKTSGDCVDSFRDFYDFDEVFIREYRRKLARKISRMRV
;
A
#
# COMPACT_ATOMS: atom_id res chain seq x y z
N MET A 1 -40.24 -30.16 -22.28
CA MET A 1 -39.57 -31.01 -21.26
C MET A 1 -38.19 -31.37 -21.79
N LYS A 2 -37.14 -31.11 -20.99
CA LYS A 2 -35.70 -31.46 -21.16
C LYS A 2 -35.01 -30.79 -22.37
N SER A 3 -34.10 -29.83 -22.23
CA SER A 3 -32.81 -29.74 -21.51
C SER A 3 -31.67 -30.52 -22.18
N ALA A 4 -30.52 -29.81 -22.24
CA ALA A 4 -29.14 -30.17 -22.59
C ALA A 4 -28.80 -30.19 -24.10
N MET A 5 -27.99 -29.24 -24.59
CA MET A 5 -26.51 -29.15 -24.51
C MET A 5 -25.85 -30.14 -25.48
N ASP A 6 -25.18 -29.64 -26.52
CA ASP A 6 -23.71 -29.63 -26.52
C ASP A 6 -23.08 -28.93 -27.72
N CYS A 7 -21.96 -28.26 -27.39
CA CYS A 7 -20.88 -27.77 -28.24
C CYS A 7 -21.15 -26.56 -29.15
N ILE A 8 -20.64 -25.39 -28.72
CA ILE A 8 -19.49 -24.70 -29.34
C ILE A 8 -19.20 -23.48 -28.46
N PHE A 9 -18.13 -23.51 -27.65
CA PHE A 9 -17.13 -22.44 -27.57
C PHE A 9 -15.98 -22.82 -26.63
N CYS A 10 -14.78 -22.36 -27.01
CA CYS A 10 -13.46 -22.69 -26.49
C CYS A 10 -13.26 -22.55 -24.97
N HIS A 11 -12.33 -23.37 -24.48
CA HIS A 11 -11.61 -23.24 -23.22
C HIS A 11 -11.32 -21.78 -22.82
N SER A 12 -11.90 -21.35 -21.70
CA SER A 12 -11.48 -20.17 -20.94
C SER A 12 -11.59 -20.46 -19.43
N GLY A 13 -11.10 -21.62 -19.00
CA GLY A 13 -10.91 -21.92 -17.58
C GLY A 13 -9.43 -21.85 -17.29
N ASP A 14 -8.93 -20.69 -16.84
CA ASP A 14 -7.67 -20.60 -16.05
C ASP A 14 -7.21 -19.17 -15.66
N PHE A 15 -8.06 -18.13 -15.71
CA PHE A 15 -7.69 -16.82 -15.12
C PHE A 15 -8.26 -16.60 -13.72
N GLN A 16 -9.47 -17.08 -13.44
CA GLN A 16 -10.09 -16.93 -12.12
C GLN A 16 -9.36 -17.75 -11.04
N ASN A 17 -8.90 -18.95 -11.42
CA ASN A 17 -8.23 -19.88 -10.51
C ASN A 17 -6.83 -19.38 -10.10
N MET A 18 -6.09 -18.75 -11.02
CA MET A 18 -4.79 -18.15 -10.70
C MET A 18 -4.91 -16.90 -9.84
N ALA A 19 -5.93 -16.06 -10.06
CA ALA A 19 -6.21 -14.91 -9.19
C ALA A 19 -6.59 -15.36 -7.78
N ASP A 20 -7.40 -16.41 -7.63
CA ASP A 20 -7.77 -16.98 -6.33
C ASP A 20 -6.63 -17.74 -5.65
N ILE A 21 -5.77 -18.43 -6.40
CA ILE A 21 -4.56 -19.09 -5.86
C ILE A 21 -3.52 -18.05 -5.45
N MET A 22 -3.36 -16.97 -6.21
CA MET A 22 -2.49 -15.85 -5.85
C MET A 22 -3.08 -15.07 -4.67
N ALA A 23 -4.38 -14.83 -4.61
CA ALA A 23 -5.05 -14.19 -3.48
C ALA A 23 -5.01 -15.06 -2.21
N LYS A 24 -5.19 -16.38 -2.31
CA LYS A 24 -5.00 -17.33 -1.20
C LYS A 24 -3.54 -17.46 -0.78
N LYS A 25 -2.58 -17.42 -1.71
CA LYS A 25 -1.15 -17.38 -1.39
C LYS A 25 -0.73 -16.04 -0.78
N ILE A 26 -1.35 -14.93 -1.18
CA ILE A 26 -1.14 -13.61 -0.58
C ILE A 26 -1.77 -13.58 0.82
N HIS A 27 -2.98 -14.11 1.02
CA HIS A 27 -3.60 -14.22 2.34
C HIS A 27 -2.77 -15.11 3.27
N LEU A 28 -2.39 -16.31 2.82
CA LEU A 28 -1.50 -17.19 3.58
C LEU A 28 -0.11 -16.59 3.79
N ALA A 29 0.45 -15.84 2.84
CA ALA A 29 1.75 -15.19 3.02
C ALA A 29 1.67 -13.98 3.94
N ILE A 30 0.55 -13.25 3.99
CA ILE A 30 0.30 -12.13 4.92
C ILE A 30 -0.02 -12.67 6.32
N ASP A 31 -0.81 -13.73 6.45
CA ASP A 31 -1.12 -14.38 7.73
C ASP A 31 0.13 -15.06 8.33
N HIS A 32 0.98 -15.70 7.51
CA HIS A 32 2.28 -16.19 7.97
C HIS A 32 3.31 -15.08 8.24
N PHE A 33 3.10 -13.88 7.70
CA PHE A 33 3.89 -12.68 8.03
C PHE A 33 3.41 -12.05 9.35
N SER A 34 2.15 -12.30 9.73
CA SER A 34 1.54 -11.82 10.97
C SER A 34 1.83 -12.73 12.19
N GLU A 35 1.98 -14.05 12.00
CA GLU A 35 2.22 -15.00 13.13
C GLU A 35 3.69 -15.23 13.52
N LYS A 36 4.66 -14.70 12.76
CA LYS A 36 6.04 -14.67 13.26
C LYS A 36 6.19 -13.44 14.15
N PRO A 37 6.92 -13.51 15.28
CA PRO A 37 7.50 -12.30 15.83
C PRO A 37 8.44 -11.80 14.73
N PHE A 38 7.91 -10.93 13.89
CA PHE A 38 8.71 -10.15 12.98
C PHE A 38 9.49 -9.27 13.95
N ASP A 39 10.66 -9.77 14.36
CA ASP A 39 11.76 -8.95 14.83
C ASP A 39 12.17 -8.10 13.63
N PHE A 40 11.27 -7.17 13.26
CA PHE A 40 11.54 -5.97 12.51
C PHE A 40 12.58 -5.22 13.36
N HIS A 41 13.83 -5.64 13.23
CA HIS A 41 14.97 -4.86 13.65
C HIS A 41 15.08 -3.70 12.63
N PHE A 42 14.08 -2.83 12.66
CA PHE A 42 14.07 -1.52 12.04
C PHE A 42 15.32 -0.82 12.57
N GLY A 43 16.31 -0.68 11.69
CA GLY A 43 17.50 0.09 11.96
C GLY A 43 17.11 1.54 12.23
N LEU A 44 17.08 1.90 13.52
CA LEU A 44 17.22 3.25 14.07
C LEU A 44 15.99 4.17 13.96
N CYS A 45 14.96 3.86 14.74
CA CYS A 45 14.49 4.75 15.82
C CYS A 45 13.66 3.92 16.79
N ASN A 46 13.94 4.02 18.09
CA ASN A 46 13.26 3.29 19.16
C ASN A 46 11.73 3.35 19.02
N MET A 47 11.10 2.20 18.77
CA MET A 47 9.65 2.03 18.83
C MET A 47 9.32 0.97 19.87
N THR A 48 9.55 1.30 21.13
CA THR A 48 8.86 0.66 22.26
C THR A 48 7.60 1.46 22.53
N THR A 49 6.44 0.79 22.44
CA THR A 49 5.06 1.27 22.69
C THR A 49 4.39 1.94 21.48
N MET A 50 3.65 1.15 20.69
CA MET A 50 2.45 1.66 20.02
C MET A 50 1.45 2.01 21.13
N ASP A 51 1.09 3.28 21.18
CA ASP A 51 0.16 3.87 22.15
C ASP A 51 -1.23 3.29 21.88
N GLN A 52 -1.83 2.58 22.84
CA GLN A 52 -3.16 1.94 22.70
C GLN A 52 -4.22 2.89 22.10
N ASN A 53 -4.06 4.19 22.35
CA ASN A 53 -4.90 5.24 21.80
C ASN A 53 -4.85 5.36 20.25
N PHE A 54 -3.73 5.01 19.59
CA PHE A 54 -3.64 5.05 18.14
C PHE A 54 -4.39 3.88 17.50
N GLU A 55 -4.17 2.65 17.96
CA GLU A 55 -4.88 1.47 17.44
C GLU A 55 -6.39 1.61 17.57
N ASP A 56 -6.88 2.03 18.75
CA ASP A 56 -8.31 2.26 19.00
C ASP A 56 -8.91 3.28 18.02
N VAL A 57 -8.18 4.38 17.77
CA VAL A 57 -8.64 5.42 16.84
C VAL A 57 -8.61 4.91 15.39
N VAL A 58 -7.60 4.13 15.00
CA VAL A 58 -7.53 3.53 13.65
C VAL A 58 -8.66 2.53 13.42
N ASP A 59 -9.01 1.74 14.43
CA ASP A 59 -10.13 0.81 14.35
C ASP A 59 -11.46 1.56 14.20
N ASP A 60 -11.67 2.63 14.97
CA ASP A 60 -12.82 3.52 14.84
C ASP A 60 -12.91 4.16 13.44
N ILE A 61 -11.77 4.59 12.88
CA ILE A 61 -11.72 5.15 11.52
C ILE A 61 -12.05 4.06 10.50
N SER A 62 -11.48 2.87 10.64
CA SER A 62 -11.66 1.76 9.71
C SER A 62 -13.11 1.24 9.71
N GLN A 63 -13.80 1.33 10.85
CA GLN A 63 -15.24 1.06 10.93
C GLN A 63 -16.07 2.12 10.20
N LYS A 64 -15.67 3.39 10.24
CA LYS A 64 -16.35 4.50 9.54
C LYS A 64 -16.10 4.49 8.04
N ASP A 65 -14.88 4.17 7.63
CA ASP A 65 -14.47 4.05 6.23
C ASP A 65 -13.84 2.68 5.95
N PRO A 66 -14.68 1.66 5.64
CA PRO A 66 -14.22 0.28 5.44
C PRO A 66 -13.49 0.08 4.11
N ARG A 67 -13.27 1.13 3.32
CA ARG A 67 -12.49 1.06 2.08
C ARG A 67 -11.02 0.74 2.35
N TYR A 68 -10.50 1.11 3.53
CA TYR A 68 -9.09 0.97 3.89
C TYR A 68 -8.95 0.15 5.18
N LYS A 69 -7.94 -0.73 5.22
CA LYS A 69 -7.62 -1.53 6.42
C LYS A 69 -6.71 -0.77 7.39
N SER A 70 -6.67 -1.19 8.66
CA SER A 70 -5.81 -0.61 9.71
C SER A 70 -4.34 -0.49 9.28
N ASP A 71 -3.80 -1.51 8.59
CA ASP A 71 -2.43 -1.49 8.04
C ASP A 71 -2.16 -0.30 7.10
N ALA A 72 -3.17 0.15 6.36
CA ALA A 72 -3.05 1.31 5.47
C ALA A 72 -2.75 2.59 6.25
N TYR A 73 -3.36 2.73 7.43
CA TYR A 73 -3.17 3.88 8.30
C TYR A 73 -1.80 3.85 8.96
N VAL A 74 -1.36 2.68 9.43
CA VAL A 74 0.00 2.45 9.95
C VAL A 74 1.04 2.82 8.90
N PHE A 75 0.89 2.29 7.68
CA PHE A 75 1.81 2.59 6.59
C PHE A 75 1.88 4.09 6.26
N VAL A 76 0.74 4.81 6.27
CA VAL A 76 0.74 6.25 5.99
C VAL A 76 1.47 7.04 7.08
N MET A 77 1.39 6.63 8.35
CA MET A 77 2.18 7.24 9.43
C MET A 77 3.69 7.06 9.22
N ASP A 78 4.11 5.87 8.80
CA ASP A 78 5.51 5.60 8.45
C ASP A 78 5.96 6.43 7.24
N ALA A 79 5.11 6.51 6.21
CA ALA A 79 5.39 7.28 5.00
C ALA A 79 5.50 8.79 5.28
N LEU A 80 4.66 9.34 6.17
CA LEU A 80 4.77 10.71 6.65
C LEU A 80 6.10 10.94 7.38
N SER A 81 6.47 10.04 8.30
CA SER A 81 7.73 10.10 9.04
C SER A 81 8.94 10.01 8.12
N PHE A 82 8.88 9.14 7.11
CA PHE A 82 9.90 8.99 6.08
C PHE A 82 10.02 10.27 5.23
N ALA A 83 8.89 10.82 4.78
CA ALA A 83 8.86 12.06 4.01
C ALA A 83 9.41 13.26 4.80
N GLN A 84 9.05 13.42 6.08
CA GLN A 84 9.60 14.46 6.95
C GLN A 84 11.13 14.39 7.02
N LYS A 85 11.67 13.19 7.28
CA LYS A 85 13.12 12.96 7.33
C LYS A 85 13.79 13.27 5.98
N LYS A 86 13.21 12.79 4.88
CA LYS A 86 13.74 12.96 3.52
C LYS A 86 13.78 14.43 3.10
N PHE A 87 12.69 15.16 3.29
CA PHE A 87 12.56 16.55 2.86
C PHE A 87 13.02 17.56 3.92
N LYS A 88 13.50 17.08 5.08
CA LYS A 88 13.92 17.90 6.23
C LYS A 88 12.82 18.85 6.71
N CYS A 89 11.57 18.40 6.61
CA CYS A 89 10.39 19.14 7.06
C CYS A 89 10.12 18.80 8.53
N LYS A 90 10.01 19.81 9.40
CA LYS A 90 9.80 19.60 10.84
C LYS A 90 8.33 19.48 11.25
N THR A 91 7.42 20.04 10.46
CA THR A 91 6.03 20.28 10.90
C THR A 91 4.98 19.89 9.87
N HIS A 92 5.22 20.13 8.58
CA HIS A 92 4.25 19.86 7.51
C HIS A 92 4.87 19.07 6.37
N VAL A 93 4.14 18.09 5.85
CA VAL A 93 4.46 17.33 4.64
C VAL A 93 3.35 17.59 3.64
N THR A 94 3.71 18.05 2.44
CA THR A 94 2.71 18.24 1.37
C THR A 94 2.24 16.90 0.82
N GLY A 95 1.07 16.86 0.18
CA GLY A 95 0.57 15.63 -0.46
C GLY A 95 1.57 15.04 -1.47
N GLU A 96 2.23 15.88 -2.26
CA GLU A 96 3.27 15.46 -3.20
C GLU A 96 4.48 14.83 -2.49
N GLN A 97 4.95 15.44 -1.41
CA GLN A 97 6.06 14.92 -0.62
C GLN A 97 5.70 13.58 0.03
N LEU A 98 4.47 13.45 0.53
CA LEU A 98 3.97 12.18 1.04
C LEU A 98 3.97 11.14 -0.07
N LEU A 99 3.42 11.43 -1.25
CA LEU A 99 3.35 10.46 -2.35
C LEU A 99 4.74 10.02 -2.85
N VAL A 100 5.69 10.94 -2.93
CA VAL A 100 7.09 10.61 -3.23
C VAL A 100 7.69 9.72 -2.14
N GLY A 101 7.49 10.07 -0.87
CA GLY A 101 7.93 9.27 0.27
C GLY A 101 7.33 7.86 0.27
N SER A 102 6.01 7.76 0.11
CA SER A 102 5.26 6.51 0.03
C SER A 102 5.78 5.62 -1.09
N ARG A 103 6.00 6.17 -2.29
CA ARG A 103 6.55 5.40 -3.42
C ARG A 103 7.90 4.77 -3.08
N GLU A 104 8.81 5.57 -2.53
CA GLU A 104 10.16 5.08 -2.20
C GLU A 104 10.11 4.04 -1.09
N LEU A 105 9.30 4.29 -0.05
CA LEU A 105 9.13 3.38 1.07
C LEU A 105 8.52 2.04 0.62
N LEU A 106 7.47 2.07 -0.21
CA LEU A 106 6.84 0.85 -0.74
C LEU A 106 7.81 0.00 -1.57
N VAL A 107 8.59 0.65 -2.44
CA VAL A 107 9.60 -0.06 -3.25
C VAL A 107 10.71 -0.63 -2.37
N HIS A 108 11.10 0.08 -1.32
CA HIS A 108 12.11 -0.37 -0.37
C HIS A 108 11.64 -1.60 0.43
N GLU A 109 10.46 -1.53 1.03
CA GLU A 109 9.93 -2.56 1.92
C GLU A 109 9.38 -3.78 1.16
N PHE A 110 8.59 -3.54 0.11
CA PHE A 110 7.82 -4.61 -0.55
C PHE A 110 8.32 -4.96 -1.95
N GLY A 111 9.07 -4.05 -2.60
CA GLY A 111 9.57 -4.23 -3.95
C GLY A 111 8.48 -4.71 -4.92
N PRO A 112 8.60 -5.91 -5.54
CA PRO A 112 7.61 -6.43 -6.49
C PRO A 112 6.25 -6.76 -5.86
N MET A 113 6.15 -6.87 -4.53
CA MET A 113 4.91 -7.17 -3.81
C MET A 113 4.07 -5.92 -3.50
N THR A 114 4.54 -4.73 -3.88
CA THR A 114 3.85 -3.46 -3.59
C THR A 114 2.39 -3.46 -4.03
N ILE A 115 2.09 -3.85 -5.29
CA ILE A 115 0.72 -3.82 -5.81
C ILE A 115 -0.22 -4.77 -5.05
N PRO A 116 0.11 -6.05 -4.82
CA PRO A 116 -0.65 -6.93 -3.94
C PRO A 116 -0.94 -6.34 -2.57
N VAL A 117 0.07 -5.76 -1.92
CA VAL A 117 -0.04 -5.19 -0.57
C VAL A 117 -1.00 -3.99 -0.57
N LEU A 118 -0.80 -3.03 -1.47
CA LEU A 118 -1.69 -1.88 -1.60
C LEU A 118 -3.15 -2.30 -1.87
N ARG A 119 -3.36 -3.25 -2.78
CA ARG A 119 -4.70 -3.79 -3.07
C ARG A 119 -5.32 -4.48 -1.85
N HIS A 120 -4.52 -5.22 -1.08
CA HIS A 120 -4.97 -5.86 0.14
C HIS A 120 -5.44 -4.83 1.18
N TRP A 121 -4.74 -3.70 1.27
CA TRP A 121 -5.09 -2.58 2.15
C TRP A 121 -6.23 -1.70 1.63
N GLY A 122 -6.69 -1.93 0.40
CA GLY A 122 -7.76 -1.15 -0.24
C GLY A 122 -7.26 0.08 -1.02
N ILE A 123 -5.96 0.29 -1.12
CA ILE A 123 -5.33 1.38 -1.87
C ILE A 123 -5.18 0.96 -3.34
N LYS A 124 -5.80 1.73 -4.24
CA LYS A 124 -5.85 1.45 -5.68
C LYS A 124 -5.15 2.52 -6.50
N ASN A 125 -5.08 3.75 -6.00
CA ASN A 125 -4.45 4.87 -6.69
C ASN A 125 -3.87 5.87 -5.69
N THR A 126 -3.25 6.94 -6.20
CA THR A 126 -2.63 7.96 -5.35
C THR A 126 -3.65 8.75 -4.52
N GLN A 127 -4.88 8.92 -5.02
CA GLN A 127 -5.95 9.64 -4.30
C GLN A 127 -6.35 8.93 -3.00
N ASP A 128 -6.23 7.61 -2.95
CA ASP A 128 -6.51 6.84 -1.74
C ASP A 128 -5.60 7.21 -0.56
N PHE A 129 -4.33 7.56 -0.82
CA PHE A 129 -3.46 8.10 0.23
C PHE A 129 -4.01 9.42 0.80
N GLY A 130 -4.54 10.28 -0.06
CA GLY A 130 -5.21 11.51 0.35
C GLY A 130 -6.43 11.21 1.22
N ASN A 131 -7.30 10.29 0.80
CA ASN A 131 -8.47 9.89 1.59
C ASN A 131 -8.07 9.38 2.98
N ILE A 132 -7.05 8.51 3.06
CA ILE A 132 -6.54 7.99 4.34
C ILE A 132 -6.02 9.10 5.25
N VAL A 133 -5.21 10.04 4.73
CA VAL A 133 -4.74 11.20 5.50
C VAL A 133 -5.91 12.04 6.00
N PHE A 134 -6.91 12.29 5.16
CA PHE A 134 -8.08 13.08 5.55
C PHE A 134 -8.99 12.36 6.55
N ASN A 135 -9.05 11.03 6.53
CA ASN A 135 -9.69 10.24 7.57
C ASN A 135 -8.99 10.45 8.92
N MET A 136 -7.66 10.42 8.94
CA MET A 136 -6.86 10.70 10.15
C MET A 136 -7.00 12.15 10.64
N VAL A 137 -7.13 13.13 9.74
CA VAL A 137 -7.42 14.52 10.10
C VAL A 137 -8.79 14.65 10.77
N GLN A 138 -9.81 13.97 10.25
CA GLN A 138 -11.14 13.97 10.84
C GLN A 138 -11.15 13.34 12.25
N ALA A 139 -10.33 12.31 12.45
CA ALA A 139 -10.12 11.67 13.74
C ALA A 139 -9.17 12.43 14.69
N ARG A 140 -8.66 13.60 14.28
CA ARG A 140 -7.72 14.44 15.04
C ARG A 140 -6.35 13.79 15.32
N LEU A 141 -5.99 12.75 14.57
CA LEU A 141 -4.64 12.19 14.59
C LEU A 141 -3.63 13.09 13.86
N LEU A 142 -4.09 13.76 12.80
CA LEU A 142 -3.28 14.68 12.01
C LEU A 142 -3.92 16.07 11.95
N SER A 143 -3.09 17.09 11.74
CA SER A 143 -3.55 18.46 11.48
C SER A 143 -3.35 18.79 10.00
N LYS A 144 -4.32 19.50 9.41
CA LYS A 144 -4.23 20.02 8.05
C LYS A 144 -3.80 21.49 8.06
N THR A 145 -3.18 21.93 6.97
CA THR A 145 -2.96 23.33 6.62
C THR A 145 -4.09 23.82 5.70
N SER A 146 -4.32 25.13 5.64
CA SER A 146 -5.40 25.75 4.84
C SER A 146 -5.34 25.44 3.34
N GLY A 147 -4.17 25.10 2.81
CA GLY A 147 -3.96 24.74 1.40
C GLY A 147 -4.09 23.25 1.08
N ASP A 148 -4.25 22.37 2.07
CA ASP A 148 -4.27 20.93 1.82
C ASP A 148 -5.64 20.49 1.28
N CYS A 149 -5.62 19.82 0.13
CA CYS A 149 -6.81 19.29 -0.55
C CYS A 149 -6.56 17.84 -0.99
N VAL A 150 -7.58 16.99 -0.89
CA VAL A 150 -7.53 15.60 -1.39
C VAL A 150 -7.18 15.55 -2.88
N ASP A 151 -7.60 16.54 -3.66
CA ASP A 151 -7.28 16.58 -5.10
C ASP A 151 -5.79 16.74 -5.40
N SER A 152 -4.98 17.22 -4.46
CA SER A 152 -3.51 17.26 -4.61
C SER A 152 -2.89 15.86 -4.73
N PHE A 153 -3.65 14.82 -4.39
CA PHE A 153 -3.21 13.43 -4.49
C PHE A 153 -3.65 12.74 -5.78
N ARG A 154 -4.48 13.39 -6.60
CA ARG A 154 -5.06 12.76 -7.79
C ARG A 154 -4.01 12.62 -8.91
N ASP A 155 -3.98 11.45 -9.54
CA ASP A 155 -3.20 11.15 -10.75
C ASP A 155 -1.72 11.55 -10.70
N PHE A 156 -1.11 11.55 -9.51
CA PHE A 156 0.28 11.97 -9.33
C PHE A 156 1.27 10.96 -9.93
N TYR A 157 0.96 9.66 -9.85
CA TYR A 157 1.63 8.63 -10.64
C TYR A 157 0.74 7.40 -10.83
N ASP A 158 1.02 6.66 -11.90
CA ASP A 158 0.41 5.36 -12.17
C ASP A 158 1.16 4.24 -11.44
N PHE A 159 0.41 3.38 -10.78
CA PHE A 159 0.94 2.29 -9.95
C PHE A 159 1.64 1.21 -10.79
N ASP A 160 1.08 0.86 -11.96
CA ASP A 160 1.67 -0.17 -12.81
C ASP A 160 2.97 0.33 -13.46
N GLU A 161 3.04 1.60 -13.84
CA GLU A 161 4.25 2.24 -14.35
C GLU A 161 5.38 2.20 -13.32
N VAL A 162 5.07 2.62 -12.10
CA VAL A 162 6.06 2.80 -11.03
C VAL A 162 6.48 1.47 -10.41
N PHE A 163 5.52 0.61 -10.03
CA PHE A 163 5.83 -0.58 -9.23
C PHE A 163 6.10 -1.82 -10.08
N ILE A 164 5.56 -1.90 -11.31
CA ILE A 164 5.75 -3.07 -12.19
C ILE A 164 6.77 -2.76 -13.29
N ARG A 165 6.51 -1.75 -14.12
CA ARG A 165 7.34 -1.49 -15.32
C ARG A 165 8.73 -1.00 -14.96
N GLU A 166 8.87 -0.11 -13.99
CA GLU A 166 10.18 0.34 -13.52
C GLU A 166 10.99 -0.80 -12.90
N TYR A 167 10.37 -1.63 -12.05
CA TYR A 167 11.01 -2.79 -11.45
C TYR A 167 11.53 -3.77 -12.51
N ARG A 168 10.68 -4.13 -13.49
CA ARG A 168 11.07 -5.01 -14.61
C ARG A 168 12.26 -4.44 -15.40
N ARG A 169 12.27 -3.13 -15.67
CA ARG A 169 13.40 -2.46 -16.35
C ARG A 169 14.69 -2.54 -15.54
N LYS A 170 14.64 -2.27 -14.23
CA LYS A 170 15.80 -2.37 -13.33
C LYS A 170 16.34 -3.80 -13.28
N LEU A 171 15.46 -4.79 -13.18
CA LEU A 171 15.84 -6.20 -13.16
C LEU A 171 16.48 -6.64 -14.48
N ALA A 172 15.90 -6.28 -15.64
CA ALA A 172 16.46 -6.62 -16.95
C ALA A 172 17.88 -6.06 -17.14
N ARG A 173 18.12 -4.80 -16.73
CA ARG A 173 19.46 -4.18 -16.76
C ARG A 173 20.45 -4.88 -15.83
N LYS A 174 20.00 -5.37 -14.67
CA LYS A 174 20.85 -6.11 -13.74
C LYS A 174 21.24 -7.46 -14.34
N ILE A 175 20.27 -8.19 -14.89
CA ILE A 175 20.49 -9.48 -15.56
C ILE A 175 21.45 -9.34 -16.74
N SER A 176 21.29 -8.32 -17.59
CA SER A 176 22.18 -8.12 -18.73
C SER A 176 23.63 -7.86 -18.34
N ARG A 177 23.87 -7.24 -17.17
CA ARG A 177 25.21 -6.95 -16.65
C ARG A 177 25.87 -8.16 -15.99
N MET A 178 25.09 -9.09 -15.44
CA MET A 178 25.60 -10.32 -14.82
C MET A 178 25.92 -11.42 -15.85
N ARG A 179 25.51 -11.22 -17.10
CA ARG A 179 25.73 -12.17 -18.21
C ARG A 179 27.07 -11.94 -18.93
N VAL A 180 27.96 -11.14 -18.33
CA VAL A 180 29.34 -10.83 -18.72
C VAL A 180 30.27 -11.58 -17.77
#